data_AF-A0A9N9J197-F1
#
_entry.id   AF-A0A9N9J197-F1
#
_cell.length_a   1.000
_cell.length_b   1.000
_cell.length_c   1.000
_cell.angle_alpha   90.00
_cell.angle_beta   90.00
_cell.angle_gamma   90.00
#
_symmetry.space_group_name_H-M   'P 1'
#
loop_
_entity.id
_entity.type
_entity.pdbx_description
1 polymer ?
#
loop_
_entity_poly.entity_id
_entity_poly.type
_entity_poly.pdbx_seq_one_letter_code
_entity_poly.pdbx_strand_id
1 'polypeptide(L)'
;MANLEKDKGQLLEKIKQKETELTSLQSEKNLFMNEKAEIIKKLEEKIKELTKENEGLKEEVDKSKLEKEVVVETEKKEEVINEELKMEPETIKFLDENYPKEERGNVIKELDISAEDLKGHLDLREFVNLKELYCYNNQLTSLDVNVSHNPKLTDLYCDVELFIENKITGLEKASIVRFDCGSSYLLHE
;
A
#
# COMPACT_ATOMS: atom_id res chain seq x y z
N MET A 1 -81.85 -26.33 46.86
CA MET A 1 -80.65 -26.10 47.68
C MET A 1 -79.49 -27.01 47.26
N ALA A 2 -79.67 -28.34 47.18
CA ALA A 2 -78.61 -29.29 46.80
C ALA A 2 -77.89 -29.04 45.46
N ASN A 3 -78.59 -28.60 44.40
CA ASN A 3 -77.95 -28.31 43.10
C ASN A 3 -77.03 -27.08 43.14
N LEU A 4 -77.41 -26.03 43.88
CA LEU A 4 -76.59 -24.82 44.03
C LEU A 4 -75.29 -25.09 44.82
N GLU A 5 -75.37 -25.95 45.82
CA GLU A 5 -74.19 -26.36 46.61
C GLU A 5 -73.20 -27.18 45.78
N LYS A 6 -73.73 -28.04 44.89
CA LYS A 6 -72.92 -28.80 43.92
C LYS A 6 -72.22 -27.87 42.91
N ASP A 7 -72.94 -26.91 42.35
CA ASP A 7 -72.39 -25.95 41.38
C ASP A 7 -71.32 -25.05 42.02
N LYS A 8 -71.52 -24.64 43.28
CA LYS A 8 -70.52 -23.90 44.08
C LYS A 8 -69.27 -24.73 44.34
N GLY A 9 -69.42 -26.02 44.66
CA GLY A 9 -68.30 -26.95 44.86
C GLY A 9 -67.46 -27.11 43.59
N GLN A 10 -68.11 -27.25 42.43
CA GLN A 10 -67.43 -27.35 41.14
C GLN A 10 -66.69 -26.06 40.75
N LEU A 11 -67.25 -24.89 41.06
CA LEU A 11 -66.58 -23.60 40.84
C LEU A 11 -65.35 -23.43 41.73
N LEU A 12 -65.44 -23.80 43.02
CA LEU A 12 -64.31 -23.76 43.95
C LEU A 12 -63.17 -24.66 43.49
N GLU A 13 -63.47 -25.85 42.97
CA GLU A 13 -62.45 -26.75 42.45
C GLU A 13 -61.77 -26.19 41.20
N LYS A 14 -62.52 -25.57 40.28
CA LYS A 14 -61.94 -24.87 39.13
C LYS A 14 -61.05 -23.69 39.54
N ILE A 15 -61.42 -22.94 40.58
CA ILE A 15 -60.60 -21.85 41.11
C ILE A 15 -59.28 -22.39 41.66
N LYS A 16 -59.32 -23.44 42.50
CA LYS A 16 -58.11 -24.07 43.04
C LYS A 16 -57.18 -24.60 41.94
N GLN A 17 -57.74 -25.20 40.89
CA GLN A 17 -56.98 -25.65 39.74
C GLN A 17 -56.29 -24.48 39.02
N LYS A 18 -56.99 -23.37 38.82
CA LYS A 18 -56.43 -22.16 38.21
C LYS A 18 -55.38 -21.46 39.09
N GLU A 19 -55.56 -21.45 40.41
CA GLU A 19 -54.57 -20.94 41.35
C GLU A 19 -53.29 -21.79 41.34
N THR A 20 -53.43 -23.11 41.22
CA THR A 20 -52.30 -24.03 41.09
C THR A 20 -51.55 -23.80 39.77
N GLU A 21 -52.28 -23.67 38.65
CA GLU A 21 -51.71 -23.36 37.34
C GLU A 21 -50.97 -22.01 37.33
N LEU A 22 -51.56 -20.97 37.94
CA LEU A 22 -50.93 -19.65 38.08
C LEU A 22 -49.64 -19.72 38.89
N THR A 23 -49.62 -20.49 39.97
CA THR A 23 -48.42 -20.66 40.81
C THR A 23 -47.29 -21.37 40.05
N SER A 24 -47.63 -22.38 39.23
CA SER A 24 -46.66 -23.04 38.34
C SER A 24 -46.05 -22.06 37.34
N LEU A 25 -46.88 -21.29 36.63
CA LEU A 25 -46.43 -20.31 35.64
C LEU A 25 -45.57 -19.20 36.25
N GLN A 26 -45.88 -18.75 37.46
CA GLN A 26 -45.05 -17.79 38.19
C GLN A 26 -43.67 -18.37 38.54
N SER A 27 -43.61 -19.65 38.88
CA SER A 27 -42.37 -20.35 39.22
C SER A 27 -41.48 -20.53 37.98
N GLU A 28 -42.07 -20.93 36.85
CA GLU A 28 -41.39 -21.03 35.55
C GLU A 28 -40.87 -19.66 35.07
N LYS A 29 -41.67 -18.60 35.20
CA LYS A 29 -41.24 -17.22 34.89
C LYS A 29 -40.02 -16.83 35.72
N ASN A 30 -40.02 -17.12 37.02
CA ASN A 30 -38.90 -16.77 37.90
C ASN A 30 -37.63 -17.55 37.52
N LEU A 31 -37.76 -18.83 37.17
CA LEU A 31 -36.63 -19.64 36.69
C LEU A 31 -36.02 -19.04 35.41
N PHE A 32 -36.85 -18.71 34.42
CA PHE A 32 -36.41 -18.09 33.18
C PHE A 32 -35.71 -16.74 33.40
N MET A 33 -36.24 -15.92 34.31
CA MET A 33 -35.62 -14.63 34.65
C MET A 33 -34.24 -14.81 35.32
N ASN A 34 -34.07 -15.82 36.16
CA ASN A 34 -32.80 -16.14 36.79
C ASN A 34 -31.76 -16.63 35.78
N GLU A 35 -32.14 -17.53 34.88
CA GLU A 35 -31.26 -18.02 33.80
C GLU A 35 -30.80 -16.86 32.90
N LYS A 36 -31.72 -15.95 32.54
CA LYS A 36 -31.39 -14.75 31.76
C LYS A 36 -30.40 -13.84 32.50
N ALA A 37 -30.56 -13.65 33.81
CA ALA A 37 -29.65 -12.84 34.61
C ALA A 37 -28.23 -13.43 34.65
N GLU A 38 -28.11 -14.76 34.72
CA GLU A 38 -26.80 -15.44 34.69
C GLU A 38 -26.10 -15.28 33.32
N ILE A 39 -26.85 -15.38 32.23
CA ILE A 39 -26.32 -15.17 30.87
C ILE A 39 -25.84 -13.72 30.70
N ILE A 40 -26.62 -12.74 31.16
CA ILE A 40 -26.22 -11.31 31.09
C ILE A 40 -24.90 -11.09 31.83
N LYS A 41 -24.76 -11.63 33.04
CA LYS A 41 -23.53 -11.49 33.83
C LYS A 41 -22.31 -12.06 33.10
N LYS A 42 -22.44 -13.25 32.48
CA LYS A 42 -21.34 -13.85 31.69
C LYS A 42 -20.96 -13.00 30.49
N LEU A 43 -21.93 -12.37 29.82
CA LEU A 43 -21.67 -11.46 28.70
C LEU A 43 -20.97 -10.18 29.15
N GLU A 44 -21.38 -9.59 30.27
CA GLU A 44 -20.74 -8.39 30.84
C GLU A 44 -19.28 -8.65 31.22
N GLU A 45 -18.99 -9.80 31.84
CA GLU A 45 -17.62 -10.24 32.14
C GLU A 45 -16.79 -10.37 30.85
N LYS A 46 -17.36 -10.96 29.80
CA LYS A 46 -16.64 -11.14 28.52
C LYS A 46 -16.36 -9.82 27.81
N ILE A 47 -17.30 -8.88 27.82
CA ILE A 47 -17.11 -7.54 27.26
C ILE A 47 -15.97 -6.81 27.98
N LYS A 48 -15.88 -6.96 29.31
CA LYS A 48 -14.82 -6.34 30.11
C LYS A 48 -13.43 -6.90 29.75
N GLU A 49 -13.30 -8.21 29.56
CA GLU A 49 -12.05 -8.84 29.09
C GLU A 49 -11.62 -8.31 27.73
N LEU A 50 -12.53 -8.33 26.74
CA LEU A 50 -12.25 -7.88 25.37
C LEU A 50 -11.91 -6.39 25.30
N THR A 51 -12.50 -5.57 26.17
CA THR A 51 -12.19 -4.14 26.24
C THR A 51 -10.74 -3.91 26.71
N LYS A 52 -10.29 -4.65 27.74
CA LYS A 52 -8.92 -4.58 28.26
C LYS A 52 -7.89 -5.09 27.24
N GLU A 53 -8.22 -6.18 26.54
CA GLU A 53 -7.37 -6.71 25.45
C GLU A 53 -7.21 -5.68 24.33
N ASN A 54 -8.30 -5.00 23.94
CA ASN A 54 -8.25 -3.93 22.94
C ASN A 54 -7.45 -2.70 23.40
N GLU A 55 -7.44 -2.37 24.69
CA GLU A 55 -6.59 -1.30 25.24
C GLU A 55 -5.10 -1.68 25.16
N GLY A 56 -4.74 -2.92 25.53
CA GLY A 56 -3.37 -3.42 25.40
C GLY A 56 -2.89 -3.47 23.95
N LEU A 57 -3.75 -3.91 23.02
CA LEU A 57 -3.43 -3.91 21.59
C LEU A 57 -3.25 -2.48 21.03
N LYS A 58 -3.97 -1.47 21.55
CA LYS A 58 -3.74 -0.06 21.18
C LYS A 58 -2.39 0.47 21.65
N GLU A 59 -1.90 0.01 22.80
CA GLU A 59 -0.55 0.33 23.29
C GLU A 59 0.54 -0.40 22.49
N GLU A 60 0.30 -1.65 22.05
CA GLU A 60 1.21 -2.35 21.14
C GLU A 60 1.26 -1.74 19.73
N VAL A 61 0.15 -1.15 19.26
CA VAL A 61 0.04 -0.44 17.98
C VAL A 61 0.49 1.03 18.09
N ASP A 62 1.00 1.48 19.23
CA ASP A 62 1.39 2.88 19.44
C ASP A 62 2.33 3.37 18.31
N LYS A 63 1.79 4.30 17.53
CA LYS A 63 2.24 4.75 16.21
C LYS A 63 3.70 5.19 16.21
N SER A 64 4.20 5.65 17.36
CA SER A 64 5.55 6.17 17.55
C SER A 64 6.66 5.11 17.45
N LYS A 65 6.35 3.84 17.71
CA LYS A 65 7.33 2.73 17.61
C LYS A 65 7.39 2.18 16.19
N LEU A 66 6.22 2.00 15.57
CA LEU A 66 6.07 1.66 14.15
C LEU A 66 6.65 2.73 13.23
N GLU A 67 6.40 4.02 13.47
CA GLU A 67 6.98 5.11 12.66
C GLU A 67 8.50 5.14 12.74
N LYS A 68 9.11 4.84 13.90
CA LYS A 68 10.58 4.80 14.03
C LYS A 68 11.21 3.56 13.39
N GLU A 69 10.62 2.38 13.55
CA GLU A 69 11.11 1.16 12.91
C GLU A 69 10.98 1.24 11.38
N VAL A 70 9.85 1.75 10.89
CA VAL A 70 9.64 1.99 9.46
C VAL A 70 10.64 3.01 8.94
N VAL A 71 10.86 4.13 9.63
CA VAL A 71 11.84 5.16 9.21
C VAL A 71 13.26 4.59 9.11
N VAL A 72 13.70 3.83 10.11
CA VAL A 72 15.05 3.22 10.11
C VAL A 72 15.18 2.14 9.03
N GLU A 73 14.15 1.34 8.77
CA GLU A 73 14.16 0.40 7.66
C GLU A 73 14.09 1.09 6.29
N THR A 74 13.38 2.21 6.16
CA THR A 74 13.32 2.97 4.91
C THR A 74 14.63 3.68 4.63
N GLU A 75 15.28 4.29 5.63
CA GLU A 75 16.59 4.96 5.47
C GLU A 75 17.68 3.95 5.07
N LYS A 76 17.69 2.76 5.67
CA LYS A 76 18.62 1.68 5.28
C LYS A 76 18.37 1.16 3.86
N LYS A 77 17.11 1.04 3.45
CA LYS A 77 16.77 0.65 2.07
C LYS A 77 17.14 1.76 1.09
N GLU A 78 16.94 3.01 1.46
CA GLU A 78 17.32 4.18 0.66
C GLU A 78 18.84 4.28 0.50
N GLU A 79 19.62 3.98 1.54
CA GLU A 79 21.09 3.93 1.47
C GLU A 79 21.60 2.81 0.54
N VAL A 80 20.98 1.63 0.57
CA VAL A 80 21.29 0.53 -0.37
C VAL A 80 20.88 0.86 -1.82
N ILE A 81 19.69 1.44 -2.00
CA ILE A 81 19.22 1.92 -3.31
C ILE A 81 20.15 3.01 -3.86
N ASN A 82 20.64 3.91 -3.00
CA ASN A 82 21.57 4.98 -3.38
C ASN A 82 22.97 4.47 -3.74
N GLU A 83 23.37 3.25 -3.35
CA GLU A 83 24.60 2.62 -3.83
C GLU A 83 24.40 1.93 -5.18
N GLU A 84 23.23 1.30 -5.42
CA GLU A 84 22.88 0.66 -6.71
C GLU A 84 22.58 1.66 -7.84
N LEU A 85 22.21 2.91 -7.52
CA LEU A 85 21.90 3.98 -8.48
C LEU A 85 23.05 4.97 -8.69
N LYS A 86 24.27 4.68 -8.25
CA LYS A 86 25.43 5.51 -8.62
C LYS A 86 25.79 5.25 -10.08
N MET A 87 25.97 6.33 -10.84
CA MET A 87 26.55 6.22 -12.18
C MET A 87 27.97 5.65 -12.10
N GLU A 88 28.30 4.76 -13.03
CA GLU A 88 29.64 4.20 -13.13
C GLU A 88 30.68 5.29 -13.47
N PRO A 89 31.91 5.23 -12.92
CA PRO A 89 32.93 6.25 -13.14
C PRO A 89 33.25 6.53 -14.61
N GLU A 90 33.24 5.50 -15.47
CA GLU A 90 33.46 5.63 -16.90
C GLU A 90 32.33 6.40 -17.58
N THR A 91 31.07 6.14 -17.19
CA THR A 91 29.90 6.86 -17.69
C THR A 91 29.95 8.33 -17.26
N ILE A 92 30.30 8.61 -15.99
CA ILE A 92 30.50 9.98 -15.50
C ILE A 92 31.58 10.69 -16.31
N LYS A 93 32.73 10.02 -16.49
CA LYS A 93 33.87 10.58 -17.23
C LYS A 93 33.48 10.91 -18.67
N PHE A 94 32.82 10.01 -19.37
CA PHE A 94 32.34 10.24 -20.73
C PHE A 94 31.43 11.47 -20.81
N LEU A 95 30.46 11.57 -19.89
CA LEU A 95 29.57 12.72 -19.86
C LEU A 95 30.32 14.00 -19.53
N ASP A 96 31.27 13.99 -18.59
CA ASP A 96 32.03 15.18 -18.21
C ASP A 96 32.95 15.66 -19.36
N GLU A 97 33.47 14.74 -20.18
CA GLU A 97 34.33 15.04 -21.33
C GLU A 97 33.54 15.57 -22.55
N ASN A 98 32.34 15.04 -22.82
CA ASN A 98 31.53 15.40 -24.00
C ASN A 98 30.43 16.42 -23.71
N TYR A 99 29.94 16.46 -22.47
CA TYR A 99 28.82 17.28 -22.03
C TYR A 99 29.15 17.95 -20.69
N PRO A 100 29.95 19.03 -20.70
CA PRO A 100 30.40 19.70 -19.48
C PRO A 100 29.21 20.10 -18.59
N LYS A 101 29.36 19.93 -17.27
CA LYS A 101 28.26 20.10 -16.30
C LYS A 101 27.58 21.46 -16.38
N GLU A 102 28.37 22.50 -16.66
CA GLU A 102 27.92 23.88 -16.84
C GLU A 102 26.99 24.07 -18.06
N GLU A 103 27.00 23.15 -19.02
CA GLU A 103 26.18 23.21 -20.24
C GLU A 103 24.91 22.36 -20.16
N ARG A 104 24.93 21.26 -19.38
CA ARG A 104 23.82 20.28 -19.25
C ARG A 104 22.48 20.92 -18.94
N GLY A 105 22.45 21.79 -17.94
CA GLY A 105 21.23 22.45 -17.51
C GLY A 105 20.84 23.67 -18.33
N ASN A 106 21.68 24.10 -19.28
CA ASN A 106 21.55 25.39 -19.93
C ASN A 106 21.21 25.25 -21.42
N VAL A 107 22.08 24.59 -22.19
CA VAL A 107 22.02 24.59 -23.66
C VAL A 107 21.65 23.23 -24.23
N ILE A 108 21.94 22.15 -23.51
CA ILE A 108 21.71 20.78 -24.00
C ILE A 108 20.19 20.49 -24.01
N LYS A 109 19.67 20.27 -25.21
CA LYS A 109 18.27 19.90 -25.48
C LYS A 109 18.16 18.53 -26.16
N GLU A 110 19.27 18.06 -26.71
CA GLU A 110 19.42 16.80 -27.39
C GLU A 110 20.67 16.15 -26.81
N LEU A 111 20.52 14.92 -26.32
CA LEU A 111 21.61 14.14 -25.75
C LEU A 111 21.70 12.84 -26.55
N ASP A 112 22.76 12.74 -27.35
CA ASP A 112 23.12 11.52 -28.05
C ASP A 112 24.31 10.88 -27.35
N ILE A 113 24.06 9.72 -26.75
CA ILE A 113 25.05 8.89 -26.08
C ILE A 113 25.04 7.48 -26.68
N SER A 114 24.50 7.34 -27.88
CA SER A 114 24.32 6.04 -28.51
C SER A 114 25.66 5.42 -28.92
N ALA A 115 25.79 4.10 -28.76
CA ALA A 115 27.00 3.35 -29.15
C ALA A 115 28.31 3.75 -28.42
N GLU A 116 28.21 4.19 -27.16
CA GLU A 116 29.36 4.68 -26.36
C GLU A 116 29.83 3.69 -25.28
N ASP A 117 29.34 2.44 -25.34
CA ASP A 117 29.66 1.37 -24.38
C ASP A 117 29.37 1.73 -22.91
N LEU A 118 28.43 2.64 -22.68
CA LEU A 118 28.08 3.15 -21.34
C LEU A 118 27.43 2.07 -20.48
N LYS A 119 27.76 2.03 -19.19
CA LYS A 119 27.35 0.98 -18.26
C LYS A 119 26.64 1.54 -17.04
N GLY A 120 25.82 0.69 -16.45
CA GLY A 120 25.18 0.96 -15.16
C GLY A 120 23.96 1.87 -15.27
N HIS A 121 23.64 2.54 -14.16
CA HIS A 121 22.56 3.52 -14.09
C HIS A 121 22.94 4.81 -14.84
N LEU A 122 22.03 5.33 -15.66
CA LEU A 122 22.16 6.66 -16.26
C LEU A 122 21.29 7.68 -15.50
N ASP A 123 21.93 8.65 -14.87
CA ASP A 123 21.30 9.77 -14.18
C ASP A 123 21.30 11.03 -15.06
N LEU A 124 20.10 11.55 -15.35
CA LEU A 124 19.89 12.70 -16.22
C LEU A 124 19.45 13.98 -15.49
N ARG A 125 19.57 14.03 -14.15
CA ARG A 125 19.11 15.16 -13.33
C ARG A 125 19.72 16.51 -13.69
N GLU A 126 20.93 16.52 -14.23
CA GLU A 126 21.61 17.76 -14.67
C GLU A 126 21.11 18.26 -16.04
N PHE A 127 20.39 17.43 -16.81
CA PHE A 127 19.89 17.74 -18.15
C PHE A 127 18.45 18.26 -18.12
N VAL A 128 18.17 19.27 -17.29
CA VAL A 128 16.80 19.79 -17.03
C VAL A 128 16.09 20.35 -18.27
N ASN A 129 16.84 20.70 -19.31
CA ASN A 129 16.32 21.24 -20.57
C ASN A 129 16.23 20.20 -21.71
N LEU A 130 16.58 18.93 -21.42
CA LEU A 130 16.57 17.85 -22.39
C LEU A 130 15.18 17.63 -22.97
N LYS A 131 15.11 17.46 -24.29
CA LYS A 131 13.90 17.18 -25.06
C LYS A 131 13.99 15.84 -25.76
N GLU A 132 15.18 15.49 -26.24
CA GLU A 132 15.43 14.33 -27.07
C GLU A 132 16.61 13.54 -26.49
N LEU A 133 16.41 12.25 -26.23
CA LEU A 133 17.43 11.34 -25.72
C LEU A 133 17.61 10.14 -26.65
N TYR A 134 18.84 9.96 -27.12
CA TYR A 134 19.28 8.78 -27.87
C TYR A 134 20.29 8.00 -27.04
N CYS A 135 19.92 6.80 -26.59
CA CYS A 135 20.77 5.98 -25.72
C CYS A 135 20.82 4.49 -26.12
N TYR A 136 20.46 4.16 -27.37
CA TYR A 136 20.58 2.82 -27.92
C TYR A 136 22.04 2.38 -28.07
N ASN A 137 22.27 1.07 -28.22
CA ASN A 137 23.60 0.45 -28.31
C ASN A 137 24.49 0.76 -27.09
N ASN A 138 23.94 0.72 -25.88
CA ASN A 138 24.73 0.81 -24.64
C ASN A 138 24.51 -0.43 -23.76
N GLN A 139 25.22 -0.47 -22.63
CA GLN A 139 25.12 -1.52 -21.61
C GLN A 139 24.49 -0.97 -20.33
N LEU A 140 23.55 -0.03 -20.47
CA LEU A 140 22.83 0.58 -19.36
C LEU A 140 21.98 -0.47 -18.64
N THR A 141 21.99 -0.43 -17.31
CA THR A 141 21.19 -1.34 -16.47
C THR A 141 19.93 -0.69 -15.93
N SER A 142 19.86 0.64 -15.93
CA SER A 142 18.66 1.39 -15.60
C SER A 142 18.72 2.82 -16.15
N LEU A 143 17.54 3.39 -16.41
CA LEU A 143 17.34 4.75 -16.92
C LEU A 143 16.12 5.38 -16.22
N ASP A 144 16.32 6.49 -15.51
CA ASP A 144 15.22 7.28 -14.94
C ASP A 144 14.89 8.48 -15.84
N VAL A 145 13.65 8.53 -16.37
CA VAL A 145 13.14 9.63 -17.21
C VAL A 145 12.02 10.42 -16.54
N ASN A 146 11.97 10.41 -15.21
CA ASN A 146 10.94 11.11 -14.46
C ASN A 146 10.90 12.62 -14.76
N VAL A 147 9.68 13.14 -14.96
CA VAL A 147 9.39 14.55 -15.25
C VAL A 147 9.89 15.52 -14.19
N SER A 148 10.10 15.08 -12.93
CA SER A 148 10.73 15.90 -11.90
C SER A 148 12.17 16.28 -12.22
N HIS A 149 12.86 15.48 -13.04
CA HIS A 149 14.24 15.66 -13.44
C HIS A 149 14.34 16.24 -14.85
N ASN A 150 13.55 15.70 -15.78
CA ASN A 150 13.59 16.09 -17.19
C ASN A 150 12.20 16.53 -17.67
N PRO A 151 11.69 17.69 -17.20
CA PRO A 151 10.31 18.12 -17.45
C PRO A 151 10.01 18.44 -18.92
N LYS A 152 11.05 18.54 -19.77
CA LYS A 152 10.93 18.88 -21.19
C LYS A 152 11.17 17.68 -22.11
N LEU A 153 11.48 16.49 -21.56
CA LEU A 153 11.77 15.31 -22.36
C LEU A 153 10.49 14.82 -23.03
N THR A 154 10.49 14.81 -24.36
CA THR A 154 9.36 14.43 -25.20
C THR A 154 9.69 13.26 -26.12
N ASP A 155 10.97 12.99 -26.36
CA ASP A 155 11.42 12.01 -27.34
C ASP A 155 12.50 11.12 -26.70
N LEU A 156 12.26 9.81 -26.68
CA LEU A 156 13.14 8.81 -26.09
C LEU A 156 13.37 7.67 -27.07
N TYR A 157 14.64 7.45 -27.42
CA TYR A 157 15.13 6.39 -28.29
C TYR A 157 16.13 5.52 -27.50
N CYS A 158 15.75 4.28 -27.19
CA CYS A 158 16.56 3.39 -26.35
C CYS A 158 16.53 1.94 -26.84
N ASP A 159 17.34 1.06 -26.25
CA ASP A 159 17.33 -0.35 -26.61
C ASP A 159 16.06 -1.07 -26.13
N VAL A 160 15.63 -2.09 -26.89
CA VAL A 160 14.42 -2.88 -26.56
C VAL A 160 14.59 -3.64 -25.25
N GLU A 161 15.81 -4.04 -24.92
CA GLU A 161 16.17 -4.76 -23.70
C GLU A 161 15.89 -3.92 -22.45
N LEU A 162 16.16 -2.61 -22.48
CA LEU A 162 15.86 -1.71 -21.36
C LEU A 162 14.35 -1.66 -21.08
N PHE A 163 13.53 -1.66 -22.13
CA PHE A 163 12.09 -1.63 -22.00
C PHE A 163 11.51 -2.97 -21.52
N ILE A 164 11.90 -4.09 -22.15
CA ILE A 164 11.37 -5.43 -21.82
C ILE A 164 11.69 -5.83 -20.38
N GLU A 165 12.88 -5.48 -19.89
CA GLU A 165 13.30 -5.78 -18.52
C GLU A 165 12.77 -4.78 -17.48
N ASN A 166 11.91 -3.82 -17.88
CA ASN A 166 11.37 -2.75 -17.03
C ASN A 166 12.46 -1.91 -16.35
N LYS A 167 13.58 -1.67 -17.05
CA LYS A 167 14.72 -0.90 -16.56
C LYS A 167 14.56 0.62 -16.75
N ILE A 168 13.51 1.04 -17.45
CA ILE A 168 13.15 2.45 -17.63
C ILE A 168 12.06 2.82 -16.61
N THR A 169 12.36 3.78 -15.74
CA THR A 169 11.45 4.26 -14.69
C THR A 169 10.96 5.69 -14.98
N GLY A 170 9.80 6.05 -14.43
CA GLY A 170 9.24 7.40 -14.56
C GLY A 170 8.49 7.67 -15.87
N LEU A 171 8.41 6.68 -16.78
CA LEU A 171 7.64 6.77 -18.03
C LEU A 171 6.17 7.16 -17.80
N GLU A 172 5.57 6.73 -16.69
CA GLU A 172 4.18 7.00 -16.34
C GLU A 172 3.91 8.46 -15.99
N LYS A 173 4.96 9.22 -15.66
CA LYS A 173 4.90 10.66 -15.34
C LYS A 173 5.55 11.52 -16.42
N ALA A 174 6.33 10.92 -17.30
CA ALA A 174 7.06 11.61 -18.34
C ALA A 174 6.12 12.17 -19.41
N SER A 175 6.53 13.27 -20.05
CA SER A 175 5.77 13.92 -21.14
C SER A 175 6.16 13.36 -22.52
N ILE A 176 6.50 12.07 -22.59
CA ILE A 176 7.00 11.44 -23.81
C ILE A 176 5.91 11.38 -24.87
N VAL A 177 6.18 11.98 -26.02
CA VAL A 177 5.35 12.00 -27.23
C VAL A 177 5.83 10.96 -28.22
N ARG A 178 7.15 10.77 -28.34
CA ARG A 178 7.76 9.74 -29.19
C ARG A 178 8.63 8.82 -28.34
N PHE A 179 8.29 7.55 -28.35
CA PHE A 179 9.03 6.52 -27.64
C PHE A 179 9.34 5.40 -28.62
N ASP A 180 10.63 5.23 -28.92
CA ASP A 180 11.10 4.21 -29.85
C ASP A 180 12.13 3.31 -29.14
N CYS A 181 11.81 2.01 -29.10
CA CYS A 181 12.72 0.97 -28.63
C CYS A 181 13.10 -0.01 -29.73
N GLY A 182 12.86 0.35 -30.99
CA GLY A 182 12.89 -0.52 -32.16
C GLY A 182 14.25 -0.61 -32.84
N SER A 183 14.89 -1.77 -32.68
CA SER A 183 16.02 -2.33 -33.43
C SER A 183 17.20 -1.40 -33.77
N SER A 184 18.33 -1.70 -33.14
CA SER A 184 19.71 -1.40 -33.51
C SER A 184 20.14 -1.83 -34.94
N TYR A 185 19.18 -2.04 -35.85
CA TYR A 185 19.38 -2.46 -37.24
C TYR A 185 18.87 -1.46 -38.30
N LEU A 186 18.53 -0.22 -37.92
CA LEU A 186 18.29 0.85 -38.91
C LEU A 186 19.56 1.69 -39.12
N LEU A 187 20.42 1.16 -39.99
CA LEU A 187 21.21 1.87 -41.02
C LEU A 187 21.61 3.32 -40.71
N HIS A 188 22.83 3.51 -40.19
CA HIS A 188 23.68 4.57 -40.74
C HIS A 188 24.30 4.03 -42.05
N GLU A 189 23.67 4.38 -43.18
CA GLU A 189 24.37 4.46 -44.48
C GLU A 189 25.22 5.73 -44.55
#